data_AF-X1R1X2-F1
#
_entry.id   AF-X1R1X2-F1
#
_cell.length_a   1.000
_cell.length_b   1.000
_cell.length_c   1.000
_cell.angle_alpha   90.00
_cell.angle_beta   90.00
_cell.angle_gamma   90.00
#
_symmetry.space_group_name_H-M   'P 1'
#
loop_
_entity.id
_entity.type
_entity.pdbx_description
1 polymer ?
#
loop_
_entity_poly.entity_id
_entity_poly.type
_entity_poly.pdbx_seq_one_letter_code
_entity_poly.pdbx_strand_id
1 'polypeptide(L)' 'RAIAYLKMKNIPLLPETAKEKDGKLKAIYLAQEVSGFAIHLLQK' A
#
# COMPACT_ATOMS: atom_id res chain seq x y z
N ARG A 1 -10.13 -1.17 3.79
CA ARG A 1 -10.92 -0.64 2.65
C ARG A 1 -10.04 -0.32 1.44
N ALA A 2 -9.04 0.55 1.57
CA ALA A 2 -8.14 0.90 0.46
C ALA A 2 -7.47 -0.33 -0.21
N ILE A 3 -6.93 -1.27 0.57
CA ILE A 3 -6.31 -2.50 0.04
C ILE A 3 -7.28 -3.31 -0.83
N ALA A 4 -8.51 -3.53 -0.36
CA ALA A 4 -9.52 -4.29 -1.12
C ALA A 4 -9.90 -3.58 -2.43
N TYR A 5 -10.02 -2.25 -2.39
CA TYR A 5 -10.28 -1.44 -3.59
C TYR A 5 -9.12 -1.53 -4.60
N LEU A 6 -7.87 -1.41 -4.15
CA LEU A 6 -6.69 -1.51 -5.00
C LEU A 6 -6.56 -2.90 -5.61
N LYS A 7 -6.83 -3.96 -4.83
CA LYS A 7 -6.90 -5.34 -5.33
C LYS A 7 -7.94 -5.49 -6.43
N MET A 8 -9.13 -4.91 -6.27
CA MET A 8 -10.20 -4.91 -7.28
C MET A 8 -9.79 -4.15 -8.56
N LYS A 9 -8.89 -3.18 -8.47
CA LYS A 9 -8.33 -2.44 -9.61
C LYS A 9 -7.08 -3.09 -10.21
N ASN A 10 -6.73 -4.31 -9.79
CA ASN A 10 -5.50 -5.00 -10.19
C ASN A 10 -4.24 -4.17 -9.92
N ILE A 11 -4.26 -3.36 -8.86
CA ILE A 11 -3.10 -2.57 -8.43
C ILE A 11 -2.36 -3.34 -7.33
N PRO A 12 -1.15 -3.86 -7.61
CA PRO A 12 -0.37 -4.63 -6.64
C PRO A 12 0.24 -3.74 -5.54
N LEU A 13 0.36 -4.32 -4.35
CA LEU A 13 1.06 -3.77 -3.18
C LEU A 13 2.37 -4.54 -2.98
N LEU A 14 3.31 -3.96 -2.23
CA LEU A 14 4.56 -4.60 -1.80
C LEU A 14 4.43 -5.04 -0.33
N PRO A 15 4.06 -6.30 -0.03
CA PRO A 15 3.79 -6.76 1.34
C PRO A 15 4.99 -6.64 2.28
N GLU A 16 6.21 -6.78 1.76
CA GLU A 16 7.46 -6.64 2.49
C GLU A 16 7.69 -5.22 3.03
N THR A 17 6.95 -4.24 2.50
CA THR A 17 7.01 -2.84 2.95
C THR A 17 5.93 -2.48 3.98
N ALA A 18 5.10 -3.46 4.36
CA ALA A 18 4.02 -3.26 5.32
C ALA A 18 4.59 -2.79 6.67
N LYS A 19 4.09 -1.64 7.13
CA LYS A 19 4.32 -1.14 8.48
C LYS A 19 3.07 -1.36 9.30
N GLU A 20 3.20 -2.20 10.32
CA GLU A 20 2.13 -2.47 11.27
C GLU A 20 2.37 -1.77 12.60
N LYS A 21 1.30 -1.35 13.25
CA LYS A 21 1.30 -0.83 14.61
C LYS A 21 0.03 -1.31 15.31
N ASP A 22 0.17 -1.85 16.52
CA ASP A 22 -0.95 -2.37 17.32
C ASP A 22 -1.80 -3.40 16.55
N GLY A 23 -1.14 -4.27 15.78
CA GLY A 23 -1.77 -5.30 14.95
C GLY A 23 -2.57 -4.77 13.76
N LYS A 24 -2.39 -3.48 13.39
CA LYS A 24 -3.05 -2.84 12.26
C LYS A 24 -2.03 -2.33 11.26
N LEU A 25 -2.30 -2.55 9.98
CA LEU A 25 -1.52 -1.93 8.90
C LEU A 25 -1.66 -0.40 8.97
N LYS A 26 -0.53 0.28 9.12
CA LYS A 26 -0.43 1.73 9.13
C LYS A 26 0.10 2.29 7.84
N ALA A 27 1.02 1.59 7.18
CA ALA A 27 1.52 2.02 5.89
C ALA A 27 1.95 0.86 5.00
N ILE A 28 1.91 1.04 3.69
CA ILE A 28 2.39 0.07 2.69
C ILE A 28 2.68 0.78 1.36
N TYR A 29 3.67 0.31 0.61
CA TYR A 29 3.92 0.79 -0.75
C TYR A 29 3.10 0.03 -1.78
N LEU A 30 2.78 0.74 -2.86
CA LEU A 30 2.32 0.14 -4.11
C LEU A 30 3.52 -0.38 -4.90
N ALA A 31 3.33 -1.45 -5.66
CA ALA A 31 4.38 -1.93 -6.57
C ALA A 31 4.46 -1.11 -7.86
N GLN A 32 3.44 -0.27 -8.12
CA GLN A 32 3.50 0.73 -9.18
C GLN A 32 4.21 2.01 -8.72
N GLU A 33 4.86 2.67 -9.67
CA GLU A 33 5.45 3.98 -9.52
C GLU A 33 4.76 4.99 -10.44
N VAL A 34 4.89 6.28 -10.14
CA VAL A 34 4.46 7.37 -11.00
C VAL A 34 5.63 8.29 -11.23
N SER A 35 6.06 8.44 -12.50
CA SER A 35 7.18 9.31 -12.89
C SER A 35 8.48 9.07 -12.12
N GLY A 36 8.78 7.82 -11.77
CA GLY A 36 9.96 7.43 -10.98
C GLY A 36 9.81 7.61 -9.47
N PHE A 37 8.59 7.86 -8.99
CA PHE A 37 8.30 7.97 -7.55
C PHE A 37 7.45 6.78 -7.07
N ALA A 38 7.88 6.20 -5.95
CA ALA A 38 7.10 5.21 -5.22
C ALA A 38 5.86 5.86 -4.57
N ILE A 39 4.75 5.11 -4.52
CA ILE A 39 3.51 5.58 -3.89
C ILE A 39 3.31 4.87 -2.55
N HIS A 40 3.22 5.66 -1.49
CA HIS A 40 3.07 5.17 -0.12
C HIS A 40 1.64 5.42 0.40
N LEU A 41 0.90 4.34 0.68
CA LEU A 41 -0.41 4.42 1.33
C LEU A 41 -0.22 4.53 2.84
N LEU A 42 -0.74 5.61 3.42
CA LEU A 42 -0.69 5.86 4.87
C LEU A 42 -2.10 5.90 5.46
N GLN A 43 -2.33 5.12 6.51
CA GLN A 43 -3.56 5.15 7.30
C GLN A 43 -3.36 6.03 8.54
N LYS A 44 -3.98 7.22 8.54
CA LYS A 44 -4.05 8.09 9.72
C LYS A 44 -4.78 7.38 10.86
#